data_AF-A0A7K9RA13-F1
#
_entry.id   AF-A0A7K9RA13-F1
#
_cell.length_a   1.000
_cell.length_b   1.000
_cell.length_c   1.000
_cell.angle_alpha   90.00
_cell.angle_beta   90.00
_cell.angle_gamma   90.00
#
_symmetry.space_group_name_H-M   'P 1'
#
loop_
_entity.id
_entity.type
_entity.pdbx_description
1 polymer ?
#
loop_
_entity_poly.entity_id
_entity_poly.type
_entity_poly.pdbx_seq_one_letter_code
_entity_poly.pdbx_strand_id
1 'polypeptide(L)'
;MPQHSWVPIPKVARGPLPDALTIYTNAGRKSRRAAATWQEKGQWCHQILDAVPEDSLQTLELLAVVWALPKWIHQPINIVTDSLYVAGVAVRIEDAQIREVNNQRLYQLL
;
A
#
# COMPACT_ATOMS: atom_id res chain seq x y z
N MET A 1 10.15 -15.95 -33.57
CA MET A 1 9.53 -14.88 -32.76
C MET A 1 9.78 -15.23 -31.31
N PRO A 2 10.44 -14.39 -30.50
CA PRO A 2 10.62 -14.71 -29.08
C PRO A 2 9.25 -14.68 -28.42
N GLN A 3 8.96 -15.71 -27.64
CA GLN A 3 7.73 -15.87 -26.88
C GLN A 3 7.86 -14.96 -25.66
N HIS A 4 7.26 -13.78 -25.70
CA HIS A 4 7.15 -12.91 -24.52
C HIS A 4 6.21 -13.60 -23.54
N SER A 5 6.75 -14.38 -22.61
CA SER A 5 5.98 -14.89 -21.48
C SER A 5 5.70 -13.72 -20.55
N TRP A 6 4.49 -13.17 -20.62
CA TRP A 6 3.97 -12.32 -19.56
C TRP A 6 3.87 -13.17 -18.29
N VAL A 7 4.91 -13.16 -17.47
CA VAL A 7 4.81 -13.68 -16.11
C VAL A 7 4.24 -12.53 -15.29
N PRO A 8 2.96 -12.59 -14.86
CA PRO A 8 2.46 -11.63 -13.89
C PRO A 8 3.28 -11.84 -12.61
N ILE A 9 4.22 -10.95 -12.36
CA ILE A 9 4.94 -10.93 -11.09
C ILE A 9 3.92 -10.43 -10.05
N PRO A 10 3.56 -11.26 -9.05
CA PRO A 10 2.65 -10.82 -7.99
C PRO A 10 3.21 -9.55 -7.35
N LYS A 11 2.37 -8.53 -7.19
CA LYS A 11 2.81 -7.25 -6.62
C LYS A 11 2.97 -7.33 -5.09
N VAL A 12 2.50 -8.43 -4.48
CA VAL A 12 2.55 -8.69 -3.04
C VAL A 12 3.18 -10.06 -2.78
N ALA A 13 3.99 -10.15 -1.74
CA ALA A 13 4.57 -11.40 -1.26
C ALA A 13 3.81 -11.92 -0.03
N ARG A 14 3.77 -13.25 0.15
CA ARG A 14 3.13 -13.90 1.31
C ARG A 14 3.91 -13.75 2.62
N GLY A 15 5.15 -13.28 2.55
CA GLY A 15 6.01 -13.05 3.71
C GLY A 15 6.85 -11.78 3.56
N PRO A 16 7.58 -11.38 4.60
CA PRO A 16 8.43 -10.20 4.56
C PRO A 16 9.47 -10.29 3.45
N LEU A 17 9.61 -9.21 2.69
CA LEU A 17 10.64 -9.07 1.68
C LEU A 17 12.00 -8.84 2.37
N PRO A 18 13.04 -9.65 2.08
CA PRO A 18 14.38 -9.41 2.59
C PRO A 18 14.93 -8.09 2.03
N ASP A 19 15.69 -7.37 2.84
CA ASP A 19 16.36 -6.10 2.49
C ASP A 19 15.43 -4.97 1.99
N ALA A 20 14.11 -5.12 2.14
CA ALA A 20 13.12 -4.11 1.80
C ALA A 20 12.92 -3.12 2.95
N LEU A 21 12.60 -1.87 2.60
CA LEU A 21 12.26 -0.85 3.59
C LEU A 21 11.01 -1.26 4.35
N THR A 22 11.05 -1.22 5.68
CA THR A 22 9.89 -1.53 6.53
C THR A 22 9.25 -0.24 7.03
N ILE A 23 7.95 -0.08 6.75
CA ILE A 23 7.12 1.04 7.17
C ILE A 23 6.07 0.54 8.15
N TYR A 24 6.01 1.15 9.32
CA TYR A 24 4.99 0.89 10.33
C TYR A 24 3.90 1.95 10.21
N THR A 25 2.65 1.53 10.11
CA THR A 25 1.50 2.44 10.00
C THR A 25 0.58 2.30 11.21
N ASN A 26 0.00 3.43 11.62
CA ASN A 26 -1.01 3.48 12.68
C ASN A 26 -1.89 4.71 12.49
N ALA A 27 -3.09 4.73 13.08
CA ALA A 27 -3.91 5.92 13.20
C ALA A 27 -4.55 6.05 14.58
N GLY A 28 -4.73 7.29 15.04
CA GLY A 28 -5.36 7.61 16.30
C GLY A 28 -6.70 8.31 16.12
N ARG A 29 -7.78 7.69 16.62
CA ARG A 29 -9.12 8.30 16.60
C ARG A 29 -9.17 9.63 17.37
N LYS A 30 -8.57 9.67 18.57
CA LYS A 30 -8.56 10.86 19.42
C LYS A 30 -7.67 11.97 18.86
N SER A 31 -6.50 11.60 18.32
CA SER A 31 -5.57 12.55 17.72
C SER A 31 -6.01 13.03 16.34
N ARG A 32 -6.99 12.35 15.71
CA ARG A 32 -7.44 12.60 14.34
C ARG A 32 -6.27 12.61 13.34
N ARG A 33 -5.35 11.65 13.50
CA ARG A 33 -4.12 11.57 12.71
C ARG A 33 -3.79 10.14 12.34
N ALA A 34 -3.26 9.98 11.14
CA ALA A 34 -2.54 8.78 10.74
C ALA A 34 -1.02 9.06 10.78
N ALA A 35 -0.23 8.02 10.97
CA ALA A 35 1.20 8.08 11.00
C ALA A 35 1.82 6.91 10.24
N ALA A 36 2.94 7.20 9.58
CA ALA A 36 3.82 6.19 9.02
C ALA A 36 5.25 6.45 9.51
N THR A 37 5.92 5.42 10.02
CA THR A 37 7.31 5.52 10.50
C THR A 37 8.17 4.48 9.80
N TRP A 38 9.42 4.85 9.49
CA TRP A 38 10.37 3.97 8.82
C TRP A 38 11.79 4.33 9.24
N GLN A 39 12.74 3.44 8.98
CA GLN A 39 14.15 3.71 9.22
C GLN A 39 14.87 3.98 7.90
N GLU A 40 15.59 5.09 7.82
CA GLU A 40 16.45 5.46 6.70
C GLU A 40 17.86 5.71 7.21
N LYS A 41 18.86 4.98 6.67
CA LYS A 41 20.28 5.12 7.05
C LYS A 41 20.53 5.08 8.57
N GLY A 42 19.81 4.21 9.27
CA GLY A 42 19.90 4.06 10.73
C GLY A 42 19.11 5.08 11.55
N GLN A 43 18.49 6.08 10.93
CA GLN A 43 17.68 7.10 11.61
C GLN A 43 16.18 6.84 11.43
N TRP A 44 15.41 7.15 12.46
CA TRP A 44 13.95 7.06 12.40
C TRP A 44 13.35 8.29 11.72
N CYS A 45 12.53 8.04 10.72
CA CYS A 45 11.73 9.02 10.01
C CYS A 45 10.25 8.76 10.28
N HIS A 46 9.44 9.81 10.16
CA HIS A 46 8.00 9.70 10.30
C HIS A 46 7.27 10.69 9.39
N GLN A 47 6.03 10.34 9.04
CA GLN A 47 5.06 11.21 8.42
C GLN A 47 3.81 11.21 9.28
N ILE A 48 3.27 12.40 9.54
CA ILE A 48 1.94 12.59 10.11
C ILE A 48 0.99 13.04 9.00
N LEU A 49 -0.23 12.49 8.99
CA LEU A 49 -1.30 12.84 8.07
C LEU A 49 -2.51 13.24 8.90
N ASP A 50 -3.00 14.46 8.72
CA ASP A 50 -4.17 14.96 9.43
C ASP A 50 -5.47 14.46 8.76
N ALA A 51 -6.46 14.14 9.59
CA ALA A 51 -7.76 13.67 9.12
C ALA A 51 -8.60 14.79 8.49
N VAL A 52 -9.36 14.46 7.44
CA VAL A 52 -10.49 15.29 6.98
C VAL A 52 -11.76 14.98 7.80
N PRO A 53 -12.80 15.85 7.81
CA PRO A 53 -14.01 15.62 8.62
C PRO A 53 -14.68 14.26 8.38
N GLU A 54 -14.65 13.77 7.15
CA GLU A 54 -15.29 12.52 6.68
C GLU A 54 -14.52 11.27 7.11
N ASP A 55 -13.29 11.43 7.61
CA ASP A 55 -12.45 10.30 7.96
C ASP A 55 -12.94 9.56 9.22
N SER A 56 -13.08 8.24 9.05
CA SER A 56 -13.20 7.28 10.14
C SER A 56 -11.81 6.80 10.58
N LEU A 57 -11.74 6.06 11.69
CA LEU A 57 -10.49 5.43 12.09
C LEU A 57 -9.95 4.49 10.99
N GLN A 58 -10.83 3.71 10.36
CA GLN A 58 -10.46 2.76 9.31
C GLN A 58 -9.94 3.44 8.05
N THR A 59 -10.52 4.59 7.66
CA THR A 59 -10.02 5.35 6.51
C THR A 59 -8.70 6.02 6.82
N LEU A 60 -8.45 6.43 8.07
CA LEU A 60 -7.14 6.96 8.49
C LEU A 60 -6.05 5.88 8.53
N GLU A 61 -6.35 4.69 9.03
CA GLU A 61 -5.42 3.56 8.98
C GLU A 61 -5.05 3.24 7.52
N LEU A 62 -6.05 3.25 6.62
CA LEU A 62 -5.83 3.03 5.20
C LEU A 62 -5.05 4.18 4.55
N LEU A 63 -5.30 5.43 4.96
CA LEU A 63 -4.60 6.62 4.46
C LEU A 63 -3.08 6.52 4.66
N ALA A 64 -2.62 6.02 5.82
CA ALA A 64 -1.19 5.82 6.06
C ALA A 64 -0.55 4.84 5.06
N VAL A 65 -1.26 3.77 4.70
CA VAL A 65 -0.80 2.79 3.69
C VAL A 65 -0.83 3.37 2.29
N VAL A 66 -1.92 4.05 1.92
CA VAL A 66 -2.08 4.70 0.61
C VAL A 66 -1.04 5.81 0.41
N TRP A 67 -0.61 6.48 1.47
CA TRP A 67 0.49 7.42 1.42
C TRP A 67 1.86 6.74 1.21
N ALA A 68 2.10 5.61 1.88
CA ALA A 68 3.38 4.90 1.81
C ALA A 68 3.64 4.27 0.43
N LEU A 69 2.62 3.64 -0.18
CA LEU A 69 2.76 2.92 -1.46
C LEU A 69 3.40 3.76 -2.59
N PRO A 70 2.89 4.95 -2.96
CA PRO A 70 3.47 5.75 -4.05
C PRO A 70 4.82 6.37 -3.68
N LYS A 71 5.09 6.60 -2.39
CA LYS A 71 6.36 7.21 -1.93
C LYS A 71 7.57 6.34 -2.28
N TRP A 72 7.40 5.02 -2.33
CA TRP A 72 8.45 4.05 -2.65
C TRP A 72 8.09 3.16 -3.83
N ILE A 73 7.36 3.68 -4.81
CA ILE A 73 6.87 2.91 -5.97
C ILE A 73 7.97 2.20 -6.78
N HIS A 74 9.22 2.68 -6.69
CA HIS A 74 10.38 2.14 -7.40
C HIS A 74 11.25 1.19 -6.58
N GLN A 75 10.85 0.82 -5.37
CA GLN A 75 11.60 -0.13 -4.53
C GLN A 75 10.65 -1.06 -3.74
N PRO A 76 11.09 -2.27 -3.38
CA PRO A 76 10.29 -3.13 -2.50
C PRO A 76 10.14 -2.51 -1.12
N ILE A 77 8.94 -2.65 -0.55
CA ILE A 77 8.61 -2.22 0.81
C ILE A 77 7.83 -3.30 1.56
N ASN A 78 8.03 -3.36 2.87
CA ASN A 78 7.18 -4.07 3.82
C ASN A 78 6.32 -3.05 4.55
N ILE A 79 5.00 -3.21 4.54
CA ILE A 79 4.09 -2.38 5.34
C ILE A 79 3.59 -3.21 6.51
N VAL A 80 3.81 -2.72 7.72
CA VAL A 80 3.35 -3.32 8.98
C VAL A 80 2.22 -2.47 9.51
N THR A 81 1.04 -3.07 9.64
CA THR A 81 -0.16 -2.44 10.19
C THR A 81 -0.76 -3.32 11.28
N ASP A 82 -1.27 -2.71 12.34
CA ASP A 82 -2.07 -3.37 13.38
C ASP A 82 -3.57 -3.44 13.03
N SER A 83 -3.98 -2.84 11.90
CA SER A 83 -5.35 -2.85 11.41
C SER A 83 -5.65 -4.08 10.54
N LEU A 84 -6.46 -4.99 11.08
CA LEU A 84 -7.01 -6.12 10.31
C LEU A 84 -7.88 -5.64 9.14
N TYR A 85 -8.53 -4.48 9.27
CA TYR A 85 -9.29 -3.87 8.18
C TYR A 85 -8.37 -3.54 7.00
N VAL A 86 -7.28 -2.82 7.25
CA VAL A 86 -6.32 -2.43 6.22
C VAL A 86 -5.62 -3.64 5.62
N ALA A 87 -5.17 -4.59 6.44
CA ALA A 87 -4.56 -5.83 5.97
C ALA A 87 -5.50 -6.59 5.02
N GLY A 88 -6.78 -6.72 5.40
CA GLY A 88 -7.79 -7.35 4.56
C GLY A 88 -8.08 -6.59 3.27
N VAL A 89 -8.14 -5.25 3.32
CA VAL A 89 -8.32 -4.41 2.13
C VAL A 89 -7.14 -4.56 1.17
N ALA A 90 -5.90 -4.52 1.67
CA ALA A 90 -4.70 -4.62 0.84
C ALA A 90 -4.62 -5.94 0.08
N VAL A 91 -4.91 -7.07 0.76
CA VAL A 91 -4.95 -8.40 0.12
C VAL A 91 -6.04 -8.45 -0.95
N ARG A 92 -7.25 -7.98 -0.62
CA ARG A 92 -8.37 -7.99 -1.59
C ARG A 92 -8.13 -7.08 -2.79
N ILE A 93 -7.43 -5.95 -2.63
CA ILE A 93 -7.12 -5.04 -3.74
C ILE A 93 -6.06 -5.66 -4.66
N GLU A 94 -5.12 -6.43 -4.12
CA GLU A 94 -4.15 -7.15 -4.96
C GLU A 94 -4.79 -8.30 -5.73
N ASP A 95 -5.64 -9.09 -5.05
CA ASP A 95 -6.44 -10.13 -5.70
C ASP A 95 -7.52 -9.55 -6.63
N ALA A 96 -7.93 -8.30 -6.40
CA ALA A 96 -8.79 -7.56 -7.32
C ALA A 96 -7.97 -7.20 -8.56
N GLN A 97 -7.87 -8.17 -9.47
CA GLN A 97 -7.69 -7.86 -10.88
C GLN A 97 -8.74 -6.79 -11.21
N ILE A 98 -8.29 -5.62 -11.66
CA ILE A 98 -9.13 -4.77 -12.50
C ILE A 98 -9.50 -5.71 -13.64
N ARG A 99 -10.70 -6.30 -13.55
CA ARG A 99 -11.17 -7.35 -14.45
C ARG A 99 -10.81 -6.87 -15.84
N GLU A 100 -10.00 -7.66 -16.58
CA GLU A 100 -9.59 -7.28 -17.93
C GLU A 100 -10.81 -6.74 -18.63
N VAL A 101 -10.72 -5.48 -19.06
CA VAL A 101 -11.88 -4.85 -19.66
C VAL A 101 -12.07 -5.58 -20.99
N ASN A 102 -13.05 -6.50 -21.05
CA ASN A 102 -13.40 -7.25 -22.26
C ASN A 102 -13.65 -6.35 -23.47
N ASN A 103 -13.81 -5.05 -23.24
CA ASN A 103 -13.78 -4.01 -24.24
C ASN A 103 -12.32 -3.52 -24.45
N GLN A 104 -11.69 -3.99 -25.52
CA GLN A 104 -10.34 -3.57 -25.96
C GLN A 104 -10.17 -2.04 -26.03
N ARG A 105 -11.23 -1.30 -26.39
CA ARG A 105 -11.18 0.15 -26.48
C ARG A 105 -11.01 0.81 -25.11
N LEU A 106 -11.58 0.24 -24.06
CA LEU A 106 -11.42 0.76 -22.69
C LEU A 106 -10.04 0.42 -22.12
N TYR A 107 -9.49 -0.75 -22.45
CA TYR A 107 -8.12 -1.11 -22.06
C TYR A 107 -7.07 -0.16 -22.66
N GLN A 108 -7.28 0.30 -23.90
CA GLN A 108 -6.38 1.26 -24.57
C GLN A 108 -6.39 2.68 -23.96
N LEU A 109 -7.29 2.97 -23.02
CA LEU A 109 -7.40 4.27 -22.36
C LEU A 109 -6.75 4.31 -20.96
N LEU A 110 -6.33 3.15 -20.44
CA LEU A 110 -5.60 2.99 -19.18
C LEU A 110 -4.09 3.17 -19.40
#